data_AF-A0A0P7X0E6-F1
#
_entry.id   AF-A0A0P7X0E6-F1
#
_cell.length_a   1.000
_cell.length_b   1.000
_cell.length_c   1.000
_cell.angle_alpha   90.00
_cell.angle_beta   90.00
_cell.angle_gamma   90.00
#
_symmetry.space_group_name_H-M   'P 1'
#
loop_
_entity.id
_entity.type
_entity.pdbx_description
1 polymer ?
#
loop_
_entity_poly.entity_id
_entity_poly.type
_entity_poly.pdbx_seq_one_letter_code
_entity_poly.pdbx_strand_id
1 'polypeptide(L)'
;MNQARLLQLGIYPSELPPCPVFKLQLRPQELLEDTFRELSIADYENFKKDLVVVFTDSLELSFLDRMDFFLLIFQQLIVPGSGVFTQNEAGTVVWFPVRPTEPNKRYFLIGVLCGLAVYNNNMVYLPFPLALFKKLLNVKPTLEDLKELSPVVAE
;
A
#
# COMPACT_ATOMS: atom_id res chain seq x y z
N MET A 1 9.34 18.63 -15.55
CA MET A 1 9.52 17.57 -16.57
C MET A 1 8.72 18.01 -17.79
N ASN A 2 9.35 18.20 -18.95
CA ASN A 2 8.72 18.90 -20.09
C ASN A 2 7.85 17.96 -20.93
N GLN A 3 6.75 18.47 -21.49
CA GLN A 3 5.77 17.74 -22.31
C GLN A 3 6.39 16.89 -23.44
N ALA A 4 7.50 17.35 -24.02
CA ALA A 4 8.23 16.63 -25.07
C ALA A 4 8.74 15.25 -24.64
N ARG A 5 9.05 15.06 -23.36
CA ARG A 5 9.57 13.79 -22.80
C ARG A 5 8.46 12.80 -22.46
N LEU A 6 7.23 13.29 -22.24
CA LEU A 6 6.05 12.48 -21.98
C LEU A 6 5.52 11.85 -23.29
N LEU A 7 5.57 12.61 -24.39
CA LEU A 7 5.18 12.13 -25.71
C LEU A 7 6.10 11.03 -26.25
N GLN A 8 7.41 11.11 -25.99
CA GLN A 8 8.37 10.06 -26.38
C GLN A 8 8.16 8.72 -25.66
N LEU A 9 7.44 8.74 -24.53
CA LEU A 9 7.13 7.56 -23.73
C LEU A 9 5.71 7.02 -24.01
N GLY A 10 5.01 7.56 -25.02
CA GLY A 10 3.66 7.13 -25.39
C GLY A 10 2.55 7.64 -24.47
N ILE A 11 2.81 8.63 -23.61
CA ILE A 11 1.80 9.22 -22.73
C ILE A 11 1.22 10.45 -23.39
N TYR A 12 -0.05 10.37 -23.74
CA TYR A 12 -0.76 11.48 -24.34
C TYR A 12 -1.20 12.49 -23.26
N PRO A 13 -1.15 13.80 -23.51
CA PRO A 13 -1.54 14.83 -22.55
C PRO A 13 -2.98 14.69 -22.01
N SER A 14 -3.85 14.01 -22.76
CA SER A 14 -5.24 13.70 -22.40
C SER A 14 -5.38 12.56 -21.38
N GLU A 15 -4.32 11.76 -21.17
CA GLU A 15 -4.29 10.61 -20.25
C GLU A 15 -3.64 10.97 -18.90
N LEU A 16 -3.07 12.18 -18.79
CA LEU A 16 -2.49 12.65 -17.54
C LEU A 16 -3.55 13.34 -16.69
N PRO A 17 -3.64 13.01 -15.38
CA PRO A 17 -4.53 13.74 -14.49
C PRO A 17 -4.19 15.24 -14.48
N PRO A 18 -5.18 16.13 -14.33
CA PRO A 18 -4.91 17.55 -14.15
C PRO A 18 -4.01 17.76 -12.92
N CYS A 19 -2.91 18.48 -13.12
CA CYS A 19 -1.93 18.81 -12.08
C CYS A 19 -2.64 19.57 -10.93
N PRO A 20 -2.41 19.23 -9.65
CA PRO A 20 -1.25 18.51 -9.14
C PRO A 20 -1.46 17.00 -8.86
N VAL A 21 -0.46 16.19 -9.25
CA VAL A 21 -0.35 14.75 -8.96
C VAL A 21 0.71 14.47 -7.88
N PHE A 22 0.62 13.34 -7.21
CA PHE A 22 1.69 12.77 -6.40
C PHE A 22 2.43 11.71 -7.21
N LYS A 23 3.70 11.97 -7.53
CA LYS A 23 4.52 11.08 -8.35
C LYS A 23 5.42 10.21 -7.46
N LEU A 24 5.31 8.90 -7.57
CA LEU A 24 6.26 7.94 -7.01
C LEU A 24 7.21 7.45 -8.10
N GLN A 25 8.52 7.54 -7.83
CA GLN A 25 9.56 7.04 -8.72
C GLN A 25 10.25 5.85 -8.06
N LEU A 26 10.05 4.67 -8.62
CA LEU A 26 10.38 3.40 -7.97
C LEU A 26 11.30 2.58 -8.86
N ARG A 27 12.18 1.77 -8.29
CA ARG A 27 12.89 0.72 -9.02
C ARG A 27 12.07 -0.56 -8.93
N PRO A 28 11.82 -1.28 -10.04
CA PRO A 28 11.00 -2.51 -10.01
C PRO A 28 11.48 -3.54 -8.99
N GLN A 29 12.80 -3.71 -8.86
CA GLN A 29 13.41 -4.69 -7.95
C GLN A 29 13.33 -4.29 -6.47
N GLU A 30 13.06 -3.01 -6.18
CA GLU A 30 13.09 -2.43 -4.83
C GLU A 30 11.73 -1.78 -4.50
N LEU A 31 10.63 -2.29 -5.10
CA LEU A 31 9.30 -1.68 -5.06
C LEU A 31 8.88 -1.28 -3.64
N LEU A 32 8.99 -2.21 -2.69
CA LEU A 32 8.55 -2.01 -1.32
C LEU A 32 9.39 -0.94 -0.59
N GLU A 33 10.71 -1.10 -0.62
CA GLU A 33 11.63 -0.19 0.09
C GLU A 33 11.66 1.20 -0.54
N ASP A 34 11.59 1.29 -1.87
CA ASP A 34 11.47 2.57 -2.56
C ASP A 34 10.16 3.26 -2.21
N THR A 35 9.04 2.53 -2.18
CA THR A 35 7.75 3.12 -1.80
C THR A 35 7.80 3.68 -0.38
N PHE A 36 8.29 2.89 0.59
CA PHE A 36 8.37 3.37 1.96
C PHE A 36 9.31 4.57 2.12
N ARG A 37 10.43 4.58 1.39
CA ARG A 37 11.35 5.73 1.38
C ARG A 37 10.65 6.98 0.84
N GLU A 38 10.03 6.90 -0.34
CA GLU A 38 9.34 8.04 -0.97
C GLU A 38 8.18 8.55 -0.10
N LEU A 39 7.35 7.65 0.45
CA LEU A 39 6.28 8.04 1.38
C LEU A 39 6.81 8.69 2.66
N SER A 40 8.00 8.31 3.12
CA SER A 40 8.58 8.84 4.36
C SER A 40 9.12 10.26 4.25
N ILE A 41 9.40 10.73 3.04
CA ILE A 41 9.91 12.08 2.76
C ILE A 41 8.86 12.99 2.09
N ALA A 42 7.74 12.43 1.65
CA ALA A 42 6.67 13.20 1.01
C ALA A 42 5.88 14.04 2.02
N ASP A 43 5.53 15.27 1.61
CA ASP A 43 4.63 16.11 2.39
C ASP A 43 3.20 15.54 2.41
N TYR A 44 2.52 15.68 3.54
CA TYR A 44 1.17 15.16 3.76
C TYR A 44 0.14 15.67 2.74
N GLU A 45 0.35 16.85 2.16
CA GLU A 45 -0.51 17.41 1.12
C GLU A 45 -0.50 16.59 -0.17
N ASN A 46 0.57 15.82 -0.41
CA ASN A 46 0.66 14.94 -1.57
C ASN A 46 -0.23 13.70 -1.43
N PHE A 47 -0.55 13.26 -0.21
CA PHE A 47 -1.38 12.07 -0.01
C PHE A 47 -2.86 12.28 -0.37
N LYS A 48 -3.24 13.51 -0.73
CA LYS A 48 -4.57 13.89 -1.24
C LYS A 48 -4.49 14.32 -2.71
N LYS A 49 -3.58 13.74 -3.49
CA LYS A 49 -3.44 13.98 -4.93
C LYS A 49 -3.56 12.67 -5.69
N ASP A 50 -3.88 12.78 -6.97
CA ASP A 50 -3.88 11.63 -7.87
C ASP A 50 -2.47 11.04 -7.93
N LEU A 51 -2.38 9.73 -7.71
CA LEU A 51 -1.13 8.99 -7.70
C LEU A 51 -0.71 8.66 -9.13
N VAL A 52 0.56 8.90 -9.42
CA VAL A 52 1.24 8.48 -10.65
C VAL A 52 2.48 7.70 -10.25
N VAL A 53 2.58 6.45 -10.69
CA VAL A 53 3.72 5.60 -10.39
C VAL A 53 4.56 5.41 -11.64
N VAL A 54 5.87 5.65 -11.52
CA VAL A 54 6.82 5.53 -12.62
C VAL A 54 7.97 4.65 -12.19
N PHE A 55 8.23 3.60 -12.97
CA PHE A 55 9.43 2.81 -12.81
C PHE A 55 10.62 3.50 -13.47
N THR A 56 11.74 3.51 -12.74
CA THR A 56 13.03 3.99 -13.20
C THR A 56 13.98 2.80 -13.28
N ASP A 57 14.07 2.15 -14.44
CA ASP A 57 15.06 1.12 -14.71
C ASP A 57 16.05 1.64 -15.77
N SER A 58 17.35 1.56 -15.45
CA SER A 58 18.48 1.63 -16.38
C SER A 58 18.36 2.53 -17.62
N LEU A 59 17.79 3.75 -17.45
CA LEU A 59 17.61 4.89 -18.39
C LEU A 59 16.21 5.09 -19.00
N GLU A 60 15.27 4.18 -18.78
CA GLU A 60 13.89 4.30 -19.28
C GLU A 60 12.89 4.60 -18.16
N LEU A 61 11.87 5.39 -18.49
CA LEU A 61 10.74 5.70 -17.60
C LEU A 61 9.52 4.96 -18.12
N SER A 62 8.96 4.05 -17.33
CA SER A 62 7.70 3.36 -17.67
C SER A 62 6.63 3.66 -16.63
N PHE A 63 5.40 3.87 -17.09
CA PHE A 63 4.26 4.09 -16.21
C PHE A 63 3.77 2.75 -15.68
N LEU A 64 3.49 2.70 -14.38
CA LEU A 64 2.82 1.57 -13.76
C LEU A 64 1.39 1.99 -13.45
N ASP A 65 0.43 1.17 -13.90
CA ASP A 65 -0.96 1.37 -13.55
C ASP A 65 -1.14 1.34 -12.02
N ARG A 66 -2.02 2.20 -11.50
CA ARG A 66 -2.23 2.28 -10.04
C ARG A 66 -2.71 0.95 -9.46
N MET A 67 -3.58 0.23 -10.17
CA MET A 67 -4.09 -1.07 -9.73
C MET A 67 -2.97 -2.08 -9.64
N ASP A 68 -2.09 -2.15 -10.63
CA ASP A 68 -0.94 -3.04 -10.60
C ASP A 68 0.04 -2.66 -9.49
N PHE A 69 0.29 -1.36 -9.29
CA PHE A 69 1.11 -0.87 -8.18
C PHE A 69 0.58 -1.36 -6.83
N PHE A 70 -0.71 -1.12 -6.54
CA PHE A 70 -1.30 -1.52 -5.27
C PHE A 70 -1.35 -3.04 -5.13
N LEU A 71 -1.69 -3.77 -6.19
CA LEU A 71 -1.68 -5.24 -6.17
C LEU A 71 -0.29 -5.77 -5.77
N LEU A 72 0.75 -5.32 -6.46
CA LEU A 72 2.12 -5.79 -6.25
C LEU A 72 2.63 -5.46 -4.84
N ILE A 73 2.42 -4.24 -4.36
CA ILE A 73 2.93 -3.84 -3.06
C ILE A 73 2.19 -4.55 -1.91
N PHE A 74 0.86 -4.70 -1.99
CA PHE A 74 0.10 -5.38 -0.95
C PHE A 74 0.40 -6.88 -0.92
N GLN A 75 0.67 -7.52 -2.06
CA GLN A 75 1.17 -8.90 -2.10
C GLN A 75 2.50 -9.07 -1.35
N GLN A 76 3.43 -8.11 -1.48
CA GLN A 76 4.71 -8.14 -0.74
C GLN A 76 4.53 -7.94 0.76
N LEU A 77 3.47 -7.25 1.21
CA LEU A 77 3.19 -7.06 2.64
C LEU A 77 2.64 -8.32 3.31
N ILE A 78 1.82 -9.10 2.58
CA ILE A 78 1.10 -10.27 3.13
C ILE A 78 1.79 -11.61 2.86
N VAL A 79 2.95 -11.61 2.18
CA VAL A 79 3.71 -12.83 1.94
C VAL A 79 4.22 -13.41 3.28
N PRO A 80 4.14 -14.74 3.48
CA PRO A 80 4.73 -15.38 4.65
C PRO A 80 6.21 -15.01 4.79
N GLY A 81 6.60 -14.54 5.98
CA GLY A 81 7.97 -14.13 6.25
C GLY A 81 8.29 -12.66 5.91
N SER A 82 7.33 -11.85 5.46
CA SER A 82 7.55 -10.41 5.24
C SER A 82 7.97 -9.63 6.49
N GLY A 83 7.73 -10.20 7.68
CA GLY A 83 7.96 -9.56 8.99
C GLY A 83 6.92 -8.50 9.36
N VAL A 84 6.08 -8.07 8.41
CA VAL A 84 5.07 -7.05 8.62
C VAL A 84 3.81 -7.63 9.26
N PHE A 85 3.29 -8.71 8.67
CA PHE A 85 2.06 -9.39 9.11
C PHE A 85 2.29 -10.89 9.26
N THR A 86 1.48 -11.51 10.10
CA THR A 86 1.40 -12.95 10.31
C THR A 86 0.05 -13.47 9.83
N GLN A 87 0.03 -14.64 9.20
CA GLN A 87 -1.22 -15.31 8.85
C GLN A 87 -1.76 -16.13 10.02
N ASN A 88 -3.07 -16.32 10.08
CA ASN A 88 -3.66 -17.33 10.96
C ASN A 88 -3.33 -18.75 10.45
N GLU A 89 -3.65 -19.77 11.25
CA GLU A 89 -3.37 -21.18 10.92
C GLU A 89 -4.00 -21.62 9.59
N ALA A 90 -5.16 -21.07 9.24
CA ALA A 90 -5.86 -21.37 7.99
C ALA A 90 -5.32 -20.59 6.77
N GLY A 91 -4.42 -19.62 6.97
CA GLY A 91 -3.92 -18.74 5.90
C GLY A 91 -4.97 -17.78 5.32
N THR A 92 -6.12 -17.62 5.97
CA THR A 92 -7.28 -16.88 5.46
C THR A 92 -7.28 -15.41 5.84
N VAL A 93 -6.68 -15.06 6.98
CA VAL A 93 -6.56 -13.67 7.43
C VAL A 93 -5.13 -13.34 7.87
N VAL A 94 -4.80 -12.05 7.82
CA VAL A 94 -3.54 -11.50 8.30
C VAL A 94 -3.75 -10.69 9.57
N TRP A 95 -2.75 -10.68 10.44
CA TRP A 95 -2.73 -9.89 11.66
C TRP A 95 -1.34 -9.34 11.97
N PHE A 96 -1.28 -8.40 12.92
CA PHE A 96 -0.02 -7.88 13.42
C PHE A 96 0.72 -8.93 14.24
N PRO A 97 2.05 -9.05 14.09
CA PRO A 97 2.85 -9.97 14.90
C PRO A 97 2.77 -9.59 16.39
N VAL A 98 2.73 -10.60 17.26
CA VAL A 98 2.77 -10.41 18.73
C VAL A 98 4.07 -9.72 19.16
N ARG A 99 5.17 -9.99 18.44
CA ARG A 99 6.47 -9.35 18.62
C ARG A 99 6.91 -8.74 17.29
N PRO A 100 6.51 -7.49 17.00
CA PRO A 100 6.90 -6.80 15.78
C PRO A 100 8.42 -6.63 15.69
N THR A 101 8.99 -6.98 14.54
CA THR A 101 10.39 -6.70 14.19
C THR A 101 10.52 -5.39 13.42
N GLU A 102 9.46 -4.99 12.72
CA GLU A 102 9.40 -3.74 11.97
C GLU A 102 9.20 -2.54 12.91
N PRO A 103 9.80 -1.37 12.60
CA PRO A 103 9.63 -0.17 13.40
C PRO A 103 8.20 0.38 13.26
N ASN A 104 7.71 1.09 14.29
CA ASN A 104 6.38 1.74 14.27
C ASN A 104 6.15 2.62 13.02
N LYS A 105 7.21 3.25 12.51
CA LYS A 105 7.16 4.05 11.28
C LYS A 105 6.71 3.23 10.07
N ARG A 106 7.08 1.95 9.97
CA ARG A 106 6.64 1.04 8.90
C ARG A 106 5.11 0.88 8.90
N TYR A 107 4.53 0.61 10.06
CA TYR A 107 3.07 0.47 10.22
C TYR A 107 2.32 1.77 9.95
N PHE A 108 2.88 2.92 10.34
CA PHE A 108 2.33 4.23 9.97
C PHE A 108 2.28 4.40 8.45
N LEU A 109 3.38 4.09 7.75
CA LEU A 109 3.43 4.22 6.29
C LEU A 109 2.53 3.21 5.56
N ILE A 110 2.31 2.02 6.12
CA ILE A 110 1.29 1.10 5.60
C ILE A 110 -0.11 1.74 5.71
N GLY A 111 -0.40 2.41 6.83
CA GLY A 111 -1.63 3.20 6.98
C GLY A 111 -1.76 4.30 5.92
N VAL A 112 -0.66 5.03 5.62
CA VAL A 112 -0.62 6.02 4.53
C VAL A 112 -0.89 5.35 3.18
N LEU A 113 -0.28 4.20 2.91
CA LEU A 113 -0.47 3.44 1.67
C LEU A 113 -1.93 2.98 1.50
N CYS A 114 -2.57 2.50 2.56
CA CYS A 114 -4.01 2.20 2.57
C CYS A 114 -4.85 3.44 2.27
N GLY A 115 -4.52 4.58 2.90
CA GLY A 115 -5.19 5.86 2.64
C GLY A 115 -5.05 6.32 1.19
N LEU A 116 -3.86 6.16 0.59
CA LEU A 116 -3.62 6.44 -0.82
C LEU A 116 -4.46 5.57 -1.74
N ALA A 117 -4.59 4.27 -1.44
CA ALA A 117 -5.44 3.37 -2.20
C ALA A 117 -6.91 3.83 -2.18
N VAL A 118 -7.42 4.15 -0.99
CA VAL A 118 -8.79 4.67 -0.82
C VAL A 118 -8.97 6.00 -1.57
N TYR A 119 -8.04 6.95 -1.45
CA TYR A 119 -8.11 8.25 -2.11
C TYR A 119 -8.12 8.12 -3.64
N ASN A 120 -7.35 7.16 -4.17
CA ASN A 120 -7.22 6.91 -5.61
C ASN A 120 -8.25 5.91 -6.15
N ASN A 121 -9.34 5.66 -5.41
CA ASN A 121 -10.41 4.73 -5.77
C ASN A 121 -9.91 3.33 -6.15
N ASN A 122 -8.90 2.83 -5.45
CA ASN A 122 -8.31 1.54 -5.71
C ASN A 122 -8.65 0.54 -4.59
N MET A 123 -9.19 -0.62 -4.98
CA MET A 123 -9.48 -1.70 -4.04
C MET A 123 -8.26 -2.59 -3.86
N VAL A 124 -7.88 -2.83 -2.61
CA VAL A 124 -6.67 -3.60 -2.29
C VAL A 124 -7.02 -4.83 -1.49
N TYR A 125 -6.29 -5.92 -1.75
CA TYR A 125 -6.46 -7.16 -1.03
C TYR A 125 -5.63 -7.16 0.26
N LEU A 126 -6.31 -6.86 1.37
CA LEU A 126 -5.79 -6.95 2.72
C LEU A 126 -6.78 -7.74 3.57
N PRO A 127 -6.56 -9.06 3.76
CA PRO A 127 -7.50 -9.93 4.44
C PRO A 127 -7.40 -9.76 5.96
N PHE A 128 -7.62 -8.54 6.47
CA PHE A 128 -7.71 -8.29 7.90
C PHE A 128 -9.09 -8.71 8.43
N PRO A 129 -9.18 -9.18 9.68
CA PRO A 129 -10.46 -9.46 10.31
C PRO A 129 -11.24 -8.17 10.60
N LEU A 130 -12.54 -8.31 10.84
CA LEU A 130 -13.45 -7.21 11.18
C LEU A 130 -12.95 -6.38 12.38
N ALA A 131 -12.25 -7.03 13.31
CA ALA A 131 -11.63 -6.40 14.48
C ALA A 131 -10.77 -5.17 14.11
N LEU A 132 -10.02 -5.21 13.00
CA LEU A 132 -9.18 -4.07 12.59
C LEU A 132 -10.04 -2.87 12.22
N PHE A 133 -11.03 -3.08 11.37
CA PHE A 133 -11.89 -2.01 10.87
C PHE A 133 -12.71 -1.38 12.00
N LYS A 134 -13.17 -2.19 12.97
CA LYS A 134 -13.77 -1.69 14.21
C LYS A 134 -12.80 -0.76 14.96
N LYS A 135 -11.54 -1.17 15.16
CA LYS A 135 -10.53 -0.31 15.82
C LYS A 135 -10.30 1.01 15.06
N LEU A 136 -10.19 0.97 13.73
CA LEU A 136 -10.01 2.17 12.91
C LEU A 136 -11.19 3.14 13.01
N LEU A 137 -12.41 2.62 13.22
CA LEU A 137 -13.64 3.40 13.38
C LEU A 137 -13.94 3.76 14.85
N ASN A 138 -13.01 3.54 15.78
CA ASN A 138 -13.20 3.71 17.23
C ASN A 138 -14.37 2.89 17.80
N VAL A 139 -14.70 1.77 17.18
CA VAL A 139 -15.65 0.77 17.70
C VAL A 139 -14.86 -0.29 18.48
N LYS A 140 -15.29 -0.58 19.71
CA LYS A 140 -14.64 -1.58 20.56
C LYS A 140 -14.83 -2.99 19.97
N PRO A 141 -13.75 -3.74 19.65
CA PRO A 141 -13.85 -5.14 19.26
C PRO A 141 -14.39 -6.02 20.40
N THR A 142 -15.03 -7.12 20.03
CA THR A 142 -15.65 -8.10 20.92
C THR A 142 -14.95 -9.45 20.85
N LEU A 143 -15.29 -10.39 21.74
CA LEU A 143 -14.78 -11.76 21.65
C LEU A 143 -15.23 -12.48 20.37
N GLU A 144 -16.38 -12.12 19.82
CA GLU A 144 -16.85 -12.67 18.54
C GLU A 144 -15.87 -12.35 17.40
N ASP A 145 -15.28 -11.15 17.41
CA ASP A 145 -14.30 -10.73 16.39
C ASP A 145 -12.98 -11.52 16.46
N LEU A 146 -12.70 -12.19 17.59
CA LEU A 146 -11.50 -13.01 17.76
C LEU A 146 -11.61 -14.33 16.98
N LYS A 147 -12.82 -14.82 16.72
CA LYS A 147 -13.06 -16.09 16.01
C LYS A 147 -12.48 -16.08 14.59
N GLU A 148 -12.45 -14.92 13.93
CA GLU A 148 -11.83 -14.77 12.60
C GLU A 148 -10.30 -14.98 12.65
N LEU A 149 -9.65 -14.62 13.76
CA LEU A 149 -8.20 -14.77 13.95
C LEU A 149 -7.81 -16.15 14.47
N SER A 150 -8.53 -16.62 15.48
CA SER A 150 -8.31 -17.93 16.10
C SER A 150 -9.64 -18.46 16.63
N PRO A 151 -10.29 -19.38 15.90
CA PRO A 151 -11.53 -20.00 16.35
C PRO A 151 -11.36 -20.72 17.70
N VAL A 152 -10.20 -21.37 17.91
CA VAL A 152 -9.91 -22.21 19.10
C VAL A 152 -9.78 -21.39 20.39
N VAL A 153 -9.25 -20.17 20.30
CA VAL A 153 -9.03 -19.30 21.49
C VAL A 153 -10.29 -18.50 21.85
N ALA A 154 -11.27 -18.44 20.97
CA ALA A 154 -12.48 -17.63 21.12
C ALA A 154 -13.69 -18.40 21.69
N GLU A 155 -13.55 -19.70 21.98
CA GLU A 155 -14.55 -20.53 22.68
C GLU A 155 -14.50 -20.40 24.21
#